data_AF-A0A379FUQ2-F1
#
_entry.id   AF-A0A379FUQ2-F1
#
_cell.length_a   1.000
_cell.length_b   1.000
_cell.length_c   1.000
_cell.angle_alpha   90.00
_cell.angle_beta   90.00
_cell.angle_gamma   90.00
#
_symmetry.space_group_name_H-M   'P 1'
#
loop_
_entity.id
_entity.type
_entity.pdbx_description
1 polymer ?
#
loop_
_entity_poly.entity_id
_entity_poly.type
_entity_poly.pdbx_seq_one_letter_code
_entity_poly.pdbx_strand_id
1 'polypeptide(L)'
;MALLVSFVPLLLLIATAAGGLAFEWHFPSWLPAFMLCNLFFVSLAEEALFRGYLQQRLTLWLKSPYLALVITSLLFGAVHFAGGPLLILFATLAGLIYGLAWMWSGKLWLAVSIHFGLNLGHLLFFTYPFKLVTS
;
A
#
# COMPACT_ATOMS: atom_id res chain seq x y z
N MET A 1 -12.92 -10.86 -0.79
CA MET A 1 -12.17 -10.17 -1.88
C MET A 1 -12.75 -8.80 -2.22
N ALA A 2 -14.03 -8.67 -2.57
CA ALA A 2 -14.66 -7.35 -2.75
C ALA A 2 -14.50 -6.42 -1.54
N LEU A 3 -14.60 -6.99 -0.32
CA LEU A 3 -14.37 -6.26 0.94
C LEU A 3 -12.94 -5.67 1.06
N LEU A 4 -11.92 -6.38 0.57
CA LEU A 4 -10.54 -5.88 0.62
C LEU A 4 -10.33 -4.67 -0.29
N VAL A 5 -10.96 -4.70 -1.47
CA VAL A 5 -10.91 -3.59 -2.42
C VAL A 5 -11.62 -2.35 -1.84
N SER A 6 -12.73 -2.52 -1.11
CA SER A 6 -13.40 -1.40 -0.45
C SER A 6 -12.60 -0.76 0.69
N PHE A 7 -11.59 -1.44 1.25
CA PHE A 7 -10.73 -0.83 2.26
C PHE A 7 -9.74 0.19 1.67
N VAL A 8 -9.48 0.16 0.36
CA VAL A 8 -8.60 1.15 -0.30
C VAL A 8 -9.13 2.58 -0.19
N PRO A 9 -10.37 2.90 -0.66
CA PRO A 9 -10.91 4.24 -0.47
C PRO A 9 -11.09 4.57 1.01
N LEU A 10 -11.43 3.59 1.86
CA LEU A 10 -11.55 3.82 3.29
C LEU A 10 -10.22 4.29 3.92
N LEU A 11 -9.09 3.69 3.57
CA LEU A 11 -7.78 4.12 4.07
C LEU A 11 -7.45 5.56 3.67
N LEU A 12 -7.73 5.95 2.43
CA LEU A 12 -7.50 7.33 1.95
C LEU A 12 -8.42 8.33 2.67
N LEU A 13 -9.68 7.95 2.93
CA LEU A 13 -10.62 8.77 3.69
C LEU A 13 -10.20 8.91 5.17
N ILE A 14 -9.73 7.84 5.81
CA ILE A 14 -9.20 7.88 7.17
C ILE A 14 -7.93 8.75 7.22
N ALA A 15 -7.04 8.66 6.24
CA ALA A 15 -5.86 9.52 6.14
C ALA A 15 -6.22 10.99 5.98
N THR A 16 -7.30 11.30 5.26
CA THR A 16 -7.85 12.65 5.15
C THR A 16 -8.40 13.13 6.49
N ALA A 17 -9.20 12.30 7.17
CA ALA A 17 -9.74 12.64 8.49
C ALA A 17 -8.66 12.82 9.57
N ALA A 18 -7.54 12.09 9.45
CA ALA A 18 -6.37 12.22 10.31
C ALA A 18 -5.47 13.44 9.97
N GLY A 19 -5.82 14.23 8.94
CA GLY A 19 -5.06 15.41 8.52
C GLY A 19 -3.81 15.12 7.69
N GLY A 20 -3.59 13.86 7.27
CA GLY A 20 -2.43 13.46 6.47
C GLY A 20 -2.59 13.75 4.97
N LEU A 21 -3.83 13.82 4.50
CA LEU A 21 -4.20 14.10 3.11
C LEU A 21 -5.28 15.18 3.06
N ALA A 22 -5.40 15.85 1.93
CA ALA A 22 -6.58 16.63 1.57
C ALA A 22 -7.07 16.22 0.18
N PHE A 23 -8.37 16.41 -0.10
CA PHE A 23 -8.90 16.19 -1.44
C PHE A 23 -8.33 17.21 -2.42
N GLU A 24 -7.75 16.71 -3.49
CA GLU A 24 -7.16 17.51 -4.56
C GLU A 24 -7.21 16.72 -5.86
N TRP A 25 -7.81 17.31 -6.89
CA TRP A 25 -8.01 16.62 -8.16
C TRP A 25 -6.80 16.84 -9.05
N HIS A 26 -6.17 15.75 -9.48
CA HIS A 26 -5.03 15.78 -10.39
C HIS A 26 -5.33 15.04 -11.67
N PHE A 27 -4.94 15.62 -12.80
CA PHE A 27 -4.95 14.93 -14.09
C PHE A 27 -3.69 15.31 -14.90
N PRO A 28 -2.51 14.88 -14.43
CA PRO A 28 -1.26 15.30 -15.05
C PRO A 28 -1.09 14.67 -16.44
N SER A 29 -0.46 15.39 -17.36
CA SER A 29 -0.13 14.88 -18.70
C SER A 29 0.78 13.64 -18.67
N TRP A 30 1.54 13.46 -17.59
CA TRP A 30 2.40 12.30 -17.34
C TRP A 30 1.67 11.10 -16.70
N LEU A 31 0.35 11.16 -16.52
CA LEU A 31 -0.43 10.08 -15.90
C LEU A 31 -0.17 8.69 -16.53
N PRO A 32 -0.11 8.51 -17.87
CA PRO A 32 0.19 7.20 -18.45
C PRO A 32 1.57 6.66 -18.05
N ALA A 33 2.59 7.54 -17.98
CA ALA A 33 3.92 7.18 -17.55
C ALA A 33 3.92 6.78 -16.07
N PHE A 34 3.22 7.53 -15.21
CA PHE A 34 3.02 7.14 -13.82
C PHE A 34 2.33 5.79 -13.68
N MET A 35 1.27 5.52 -14.45
CA MET A 35 0.56 4.26 -14.37
C MET A 35 1.49 3.07 -14.67
N LEU A 36 2.26 3.15 -15.76
CA LEU A 36 3.22 2.10 -16.14
C LEU A 36 4.34 1.98 -15.10
N CYS A 37 4.95 3.09 -14.70
CA CYS A 37 6.07 3.08 -13.76
C CYS A 37 5.64 2.57 -12.38
N ASN A 38 4.51 3.05 -11.87
CA ASN A 38 3.98 2.62 -10.57
C ASN A 38 3.59 1.14 -10.61
N LEU A 39 2.92 0.68 -11.67
CA LEU A 39 2.52 -0.72 -11.78
C LEU A 39 3.72 -1.68 -11.77
N PHE A 40 4.74 -1.42 -12.60
CA PHE A 40 5.84 -2.37 -12.80
C PHE A 40 7.02 -2.17 -11.85
N PHE A 41 7.37 -0.93 -11.50
CA PHE A 41 8.57 -0.63 -10.72
C PHE A 41 8.29 -0.31 -9.25
N VAL A 42 7.05 -0.01 -8.88
CA VAL A 42 6.64 0.21 -7.48
C VAL A 42 5.81 -0.96 -6.99
N SER A 43 4.54 -1.05 -7.40
CA SER A 43 3.60 -2.03 -6.86
C SER A 43 4.02 -3.47 -7.15
N LEU A 44 4.43 -3.81 -8.37
CA LEU A 44 4.91 -5.17 -8.65
C LEU A 44 6.19 -5.51 -7.88
N ALA A 45 7.17 -4.60 -7.86
CA ALA A 45 8.45 -4.83 -7.20
C ALA A 45 8.28 -4.99 -5.68
N GLU A 46 7.52 -4.11 -5.05
CA GLU A 46 7.26 -4.16 -3.61
C GLU A 46 6.42 -5.39 -3.24
N GLU A 47 5.34 -5.69 -3.95
CA GLU A 47 4.54 -6.88 -3.61
C GLU A 47 5.31 -8.18 -3.88
N ALA A 48 6.15 -8.25 -4.90
CA ALA A 48 7.03 -9.39 -5.14
C ALA A 48 8.02 -9.59 -3.99
N LEU A 49 8.63 -8.51 -3.48
CA LEU A 49 9.55 -8.59 -2.35
C LEU A 49 8.82 -8.96 -1.05
N PHE A 50 7.77 -8.22 -0.71
CA PHE A 50 7.11 -8.37 0.58
C PHE A 50 6.21 -9.60 0.66
N ARG A 51 5.46 -9.94 -0.40
CA ARG A 51 4.51 -11.08 -0.39
C ARG A 51 5.08 -12.29 -1.11
N GLY A 52 5.72 -12.06 -2.26
CA GLY A 52 6.36 -13.11 -3.04
C GLY A 52 7.56 -13.75 -2.33
N TYR A 53 8.29 -12.99 -1.51
CA TYR A 53 9.47 -13.51 -0.80
C TYR A 53 9.33 -13.44 0.73
N LEU A 54 9.22 -12.24 1.31
CA LEU A 54 9.37 -12.05 2.75
C LEU A 54 8.27 -12.74 3.57
N GLN A 55 6.99 -12.55 3.21
CA GLN A 55 5.85 -13.14 3.92
C GLN A 55 5.88 -14.67 3.82
N GLN A 56 6.27 -15.22 2.67
CA GLN A 56 6.43 -16.66 2.48
C GLN A 56 7.56 -17.21 3.36
N ARG A 57 8.74 -16.59 3.34
CA ARG A 57 9.90 -17.04 4.13
C ARG A 57 9.61 -16.98 5.63
N LEU A 58 8.98 -15.89 6.10
CA LEU A 58 8.56 -15.77 7.50
C LEU A 58 7.48 -16.79 7.86
N THR A 59 6.55 -17.12 6.96
CA THR A 59 5.54 -18.16 7.20
C THR A 59 6.21 -19.51 7.44
N LEU A 60 7.25 -19.85 6.66
CA LEU A 60 8.00 -21.09 6.83
C LEU A 60 8.80 -21.11 8.14
N TRP A 61 9.46 -20.01 8.50
CA TRP A 61 10.28 -19.93 9.72
C TRP A 61 9.46 -19.93 11.00
N LEU A 62 8.38 -19.15 11.03
CA LEU A 62 7.53 -18.96 12.20
C LEU A 62 6.44 -20.03 12.31
N LYS A 63 6.24 -20.84 11.25
CA LYS A 63 5.14 -21.80 11.12
C LYS A 63 3.76 -21.17 11.36
N SER A 64 3.63 -19.87 11.08
CA SER A 64 2.40 -19.10 11.29
C SER A 64 2.22 -18.06 10.18
N PRO A 65 1.25 -18.24 9.27
CA PRO A 65 1.01 -17.28 8.19
C PRO A 65 0.48 -15.93 8.71
N TYR A 66 -0.26 -15.94 9.82
CA TYR A 66 -0.77 -14.72 10.44
C TYR A 66 0.32 -13.89 11.11
N LEU A 67 1.28 -14.54 11.78
CA LEU A 67 2.42 -13.82 12.37
C LEU A 67 3.33 -13.24 11.27
N ALA A 68 3.57 -14.00 10.21
CA ALA A 68 4.30 -13.53 9.04
C ALA A 68 3.61 -12.33 8.38
N LEU A 69 2.29 -12.36 8.22
CA LEU A 69 1.49 -11.24 7.73
C LEU A 69 1.68 -9.99 8.58
N VAL A 70 1.55 -10.09 9.91
CA VAL A 70 1.72 -8.95 10.81
C VAL A 70 3.13 -8.37 10.71
N ILE A 71 4.15 -9.21 10.78
CA ILE A 71 5.56 -8.76 10.72
C ILE A 71 5.86 -8.11 9.37
N THR A 72 5.45 -8.71 8.25
CA THR A 72 5.68 -8.10 6.92
C THR A 72 4.92 -6.81 6.71
N SER A 73 3.73 -6.66 7.31
CA SER A 73 2.97 -5.41 7.26
C SER A 73 3.67 -4.30 8.05
N LEU A 74 4.18 -4.62 9.25
CA LEU A 74 4.96 -3.68 10.06
C LEU A 74 6.26 -3.28 9.37
N LEU A 75 6.97 -4.22 8.75
CA LEU A 75 8.18 -3.94 7.98
C LEU A 75 7.88 -3.07 6.75
N PHE A 76 6.76 -3.33 6.08
CA PHE A 76 6.30 -2.50 4.97
C PHE A 76 6.03 -1.06 5.43
N GLY A 77 5.36 -0.86 6.57
CA GLY A 77 5.23 0.48 7.14
C GLY A 77 6.55 1.12 7.54
N ALA A 78 7.45 0.33 8.15
CA ALA A 78 8.73 0.83 8.65
C ALA A 78 9.64 1.37 7.54
N VAL A 79 9.66 0.77 6.34
CA VAL A 79 10.46 1.30 5.22
C VAL A 79 9.97 2.66 4.71
N HIS A 80 8.74 3.05 5.05
CA HIS A 80 8.17 4.35 4.72
C HIS A 80 8.44 5.44 5.78
N PHE A 81 9.39 5.22 6.69
CA PHE A 81 9.70 6.14 7.80
C PHE A 81 10.00 7.58 7.37
N ALA A 82 10.51 7.79 6.15
CA ALA A 82 10.85 9.10 5.61
C ALA A 82 9.62 10.03 5.45
N GLY A 83 8.41 9.49 5.34
CA GLY A 83 7.16 10.29 5.30
C GLY A 83 6.50 10.50 6.66
N GLY A 84 7.17 10.11 7.76
CA GLY A 84 6.71 10.36 9.12
C GLY A 84 5.74 9.32 9.69
N PRO A 85 5.35 9.45 10.97
CA PRO A 85 4.61 8.42 11.70
C PRO A 85 3.25 8.07 11.09
N LEU A 86 2.56 9.06 10.52
CA LEU A 86 1.26 8.85 9.91
C LEU A 86 1.36 7.99 8.64
N LEU A 87 2.39 8.23 7.81
CA LEU A 87 2.67 7.37 6.65
C LEU A 87 3.05 5.95 7.09
N ILE A 88 3.89 5.78 8.12
CA ILE A 88 4.23 4.45 8.64
C ILE A 88 2.96 3.67 9.01
N LEU A 89 2.02 4.32 9.72
CA LEU A 89 0.74 3.71 10.11
C LEU A 89 -0.08 3.31 8.88
N PHE A 90 -0.31 4.22 7.93
CA PHE A 90 -1.11 3.93 6.74
C PHE A 90 -0.47 2.89 5.82
N ALA A 91 0.85 2.95 5.63
CA ALA A 91 1.58 1.94 4.89
C ALA A 91 1.50 0.57 5.59
N THR A 92 1.56 0.51 6.93
CA THR A 92 1.35 -0.74 7.68
C THR A 92 -0.04 -1.32 7.41
N LEU A 93 -1.09 -0.50 7.48
CA LEU A 93 -2.47 -0.92 7.23
C LEU A 93 -2.68 -1.35 5.78
N ALA A 94 -2.11 -0.62 4.83
CA ALA A 94 -2.12 -0.98 3.41
C ALA A 94 -1.40 -2.31 3.18
N GLY A 95 -0.22 -2.50 3.77
CA GLY A 95 0.53 -3.76 3.73
C GLY A 95 -0.25 -4.95 4.29
N LEU A 96 -1.08 -4.74 5.32
CA LEU A 96 -1.98 -5.76 5.85
C LEU A 96 -3.04 -6.16 4.84
N ILE A 97 -3.66 -5.19 4.15
CA ILE A 97 -4.65 -5.46 3.10
C ILE A 97 -4.02 -6.23 1.94
N TYR A 98 -2.85 -5.80 1.47
CA TYR A 98 -2.15 -6.44 0.35
C TYR A 98 -1.72 -7.87 0.73
N GLY A 99 -1.20 -8.05 1.94
CA GLY A 99 -0.81 -9.34 2.48
C GLY A 99 -1.99 -10.30 2.68
N LEU A 100 -3.16 -9.80 3.11
CA LEU A 100 -4.40 -10.58 3.17
C LEU A 100 -4.90 -10.96 1.77
N ALA A 101 -4.86 -10.02 0.82
CA ALA A 101 -5.25 -10.26 -0.56
C ALA A 101 -4.40 -11.35 -1.19
N TRP A 102 -3.08 -11.32 -0.99
CA TRP A 102 -2.18 -12.37 -1.43
C TRP A 102 -2.44 -13.70 -0.68
N MET A 103 -2.51 -13.68 0.65
CA MET A 103 -2.65 -14.89 1.48
C MET A 103 -3.95 -15.65 1.19
N TRP A 104 -5.06 -14.96 0.91
CA TRP A 104 -6.34 -15.61 0.63
C TRP A 104 -6.54 -15.99 -0.82
N SER A 105 -5.89 -15.29 -1.77
CA SER A 105 -6.07 -15.56 -3.21
C SER A 105 -4.97 -16.43 -3.80
N GLY A 106 -3.79 -16.46 -3.20
CA GLY A 106 -2.57 -17.02 -3.79
C GLY A 106 -2.06 -16.25 -5.02
N LYS A 107 -2.66 -15.11 -5.38
CA LYS A 107 -2.37 -14.38 -6.63
C LYS A 107 -1.64 -13.09 -6.32
N LEU A 108 -0.36 -13.02 -6.73
CA LEU A 108 0.44 -11.80 -6.58
C LEU A 108 -0.19 -10.59 -7.29
N TRP A 109 -0.69 -10.80 -8.52
CA TRP A 109 -1.34 -9.75 -9.31
C TRP A 109 -2.55 -9.11 -8.61
N LEU A 110 -3.23 -9.82 -7.70
CA LEU A 110 -4.31 -9.21 -6.94
C LEU A 110 -3.80 -8.17 -5.95
N ALA A 111 -2.73 -8.49 -5.20
CA ALA A 111 -2.08 -7.54 -4.30
C ALA A 111 -1.52 -6.34 -5.08
N VAL A 112 -0.87 -6.61 -6.22
CA VAL A 112 -0.34 -5.56 -7.11
C VAL A 112 -1.44 -4.61 -7.58
N SER A 113 -2.59 -5.13 -8.03
CA SER A 113 -3.70 -4.29 -8.51
C SER A 113 -4.33 -3.44 -7.40
N ILE A 114 -4.43 -3.96 -6.17
CA ILE A 114 -4.95 -3.20 -5.02
C ILE A 114 -3.97 -2.09 -4.62
N HIS A 115 -2.67 -2.41 -4.57
CA HIS A 115 -1.63 -1.43 -4.26
C HIS A 115 -1.57 -0.34 -5.34
N PHE A 116 -1.52 -0.73 -6.62
CA PHE A 116 -1.56 0.20 -7.73
C PHE A 116 -2.81 1.09 -7.69
N GLY A 117 -3.98 0.50 -7.41
CA GLY A 117 -5.24 1.25 -7.27
C GLY A 117 -5.21 2.27 -6.14
N LEU A 118 -4.57 1.94 -5.00
CA LEU A 118 -4.37 2.89 -3.91
C LEU A 118 -3.48 4.06 -4.35
N ASN A 119 -2.35 3.77 -5.00
CA ASN A 119 -1.42 4.79 -5.47
C ASN A 119 -2.05 5.71 -6.53
N LEU A 120 -2.81 5.12 -7.46
CA LEU A 120 -3.53 5.87 -8.49
C LEU A 120 -4.63 6.73 -7.88
N GLY A 121 -5.43 6.19 -6.95
CA GLY A 121 -6.45 6.96 -6.25
C GLY A 121 -5.86 8.10 -5.41
N HIS A 122 -4.74 7.84 -4.73
CA HIS A 122 -3.98 8.85 -4.01
C HIS A 122 -3.55 9.99 -4.94
N LEU A 123 -2.94 9.68 -6.09
CA LEU A 123 -2.55 10.69 -7.07
C LEU A 123 -3.75 11.48 -7.61
N LEU A 124 -4.80 10.80 -8.06
CA LEU A 124 -5.90 11.46 -8.79
C LEU A 124 -6.80 12.33 -7.91
N PHE A 125 -6.97 11.97 -6.63
CA PHE A 125 -8.03 12.53 -5.78
C PHE A 125 -7.54 13.19 -4.49
N PHE A 126 -6.26 13.06 -4.16
CA PHE A 126 -5.69 13.59 -2.93
C PHE A 126 -4.36 14.30 -3.17
N THR A 127 -3.91 15.07 -2.19
CA THR A 127 -2.60 15.74 -2.17
C THR A 127 -1.45 14.76 -2.43
N TYR A 128 -0.56 15.06 -3.38
CA TYR A 128 0.51 14.16 -3.82
C TYR A 128 1.87 14.90 -3.98
N PRO A 129 3.03 14.32 -3.60
CA PRO A 129 3.21 12.99 -3.03
C PRO A 129 2.89 12.91 -1.52
N PHE A 130 3.06 13.99 -0.76
CA PHE A 130 2.56 14.18 0.61
C PHE A 130 2.55 15.68 0.94
N LYS A 131 1.62 16.10 1.81
CA LYS A 131 1.68 17.44 2.41
C LYS A 131 2.79 17.44 3.46
N LEU A 132 3.86 18.23 3.25
CA LEU A 132 4.80 18.52 4.32
C LEU A 132 4.03 19.25 5.43
N VAL A 133 3.73 18.57 6.53
CA VAL A 133 3.26 19.23 7.74
C VAL A 133 4.47 19.97 8.30
N THR A 134 4.66 21.22 7.90
CA THR A 134 5.56 22.12 8.62
C THR A 134 4.86 22.50 9.93
N SER A 135 5.52 22.16 11.04
CA SER A 135 5.17 22.52 12.41
C SER A 135 4.90 24.01 12.61
#